data_AF-A0A7Y3C8R6-F1
#
_entry.id   AF-A0A7Y3C8R6-F1
#
_cell.length_a   1.000
_cell.length_b   1.000
_cell.length_c   1.000
_cell.angle_alpha   90.00
_cell.angle_beta   90.00
_cell.angle_gamma   90.00
#
_symmetry.space_group_name_H-M   'P 1'
#
loop_
_entity.id
_entity.type
_entity.pdbx_description
1 polymer ?
#
loop_
_entity_poly.entity_id
_entity_poly.type
_entity_poly.pdbx_seq_one_letter_code
_entity_poly.pdbx_strand_id
1 'polypeptide(L)' 'IQTLLGVPFQVNSDAQIIAVGNTSNIIATDISASNGIIHVIDQVLLPIN' A
#
# COMPACT_ATOMS: atom_id res chain seq x y z
N ILE A 1 2.34 4.09 -7.87
CA ILE A 1 3.56 4.08 -7.04
C ILE A 1 4.40 2.89 -7.49
N GLN A 2 5.69 3.09 -7.77
CA GLN A 2 6.59 1.97 -8.14
C GLN A 2 6.97 1.20 -6.88
N THR A 3 6.88 -0.13 -6.94
CA THR A 3 7.29 -1.00 -5.84
C THR A 3 8.66 -1.59 -6.11
N LEU A 4 9.34 -2.06 -5.07
CA LEU A 4 10.61 -2.78 -5.21
C LEU A 4 10.45 -4.11 -5.98
N LEU A 5 9.26 -4.69 -5.97
CA LEU A 5 8.91 -5.88 -6.77
C LEU A 5 8.77 -5.55 -8.27
N GLY A 6 8.74 -4.27 -8.66
CA GLY A 6 8.58 -3.83 -10.04
C GLY A 6 7.12 -3.73 -10.49
N VAL A 7 6.17 -4.31 -9.76
CA VAL A 7 4.73 -4.23 -10.06
C VAL A 7 4.12 -3.02 -9.32
N PRO A 8 3.50 -2.05 -10.02
CA PRO A 8 2.95 -0.87 -9.36
C PRO A 8 1.65 -1.18 -8.61
N PHE A 9 1.36 -0.39 -7.58
CA PHE A 9 0.01 -0.25 -7.02
C PHE A 9 -0.45 1.21 -7.10
N GLN A 10 -1.75 1.42 -6.95
CA GLN A 10 -2.38 2.74 -6.90
C GLN A 10 -2.93 3.04 -5.51
N VAL A 11 -3.01 4.32 -5.16
CA VAL A 11 -3.71 4.81 -3.97
C VAL A 11 -4.76 5.80 -4.46
N ASN A 12 -6.01 5.60 -4.08
CA ASN A 12 -7.12 6.48 -4.47
C ASN A 12 -7.41 7.56 -3.40
N SER A 13 -8.37 8.44 -3.69
CA SER A 13 -8.83 9.50 -2.77
C SER A 13 -9.51 8.97 -1.51
N ASP A 14 -9.94 7.70 -1.52
CA ASP A 14 -10.66 7.04 -0.42
C ASP A 14 -9.71 6.28 0.52
N ALA A 15 -8.40 6.57 0.42
CA ALA A 15 -7.34 5.92 1.20
C ALA A 15 -7.28 4.40 1.01
N GLN A 16 -7.54 3.93 -0.22
CA GLN A 16 -7.46 2.52 -0.57
C GLN A 16 -6.24 2.26 -1.45
N ILE A 17 -5.53 1.19 -1.14
CA ILE A 17 -4.49 0.63 -2.00
C ILE A 17 -5.15 -0.36 -2.96
N ILE A 18 -5.08 -0.05 -4.25
CA ILE A 18 -5.50 -0.93 -5.32
C ILE A 18 -4.24 -1.61 -5.88
N ALA A 19 -4.00 -2.84 -5.43
CA ALA A 19 -3.00 -3.73 -5.99
C ALA A 19 -3.66 -4.69 -6.99
N VAL A 20 -2.86 -5.41 -7.75
CA VAL A 20 -3.41 -6.26 -8.81
C VAL A 20 -4.16 -7.48 -8.26
N GLY A 21 -3.70 -8.05 -7.13
CA GLY A 21 -4.33 -9.23 -6.52
C GLY A 21 -5.50 -8.92 -5.59
N ASN A 22 -5.55 -7.71 -5.01
CA ASN A 22 -6.60 -7.29 -4.08
C ASN A 22 -6.57 -5.78 -3.81
N THR A 23 -7.64 -5.29 -3.18
CA THR A 23 -7.72 -3.94 -2.59
C THR A 23 -7.63 -4.02 -1.07
N SER A 24 -6.97 -3.06 -0.44
CA SER A 24 -6.89 -2.93 1.03
C SER A 24 -7.07 -1.47 1.45
N ASN A 25 -7.64 -1.22 2.63
CA ASN A 25 -7.83 0.12 3.16
C ASN A 25 -6.64 0.51 4.06
N ILE A 26 -6.29 1.79 4.02
CA ILE A 26 -5.29 2.37 4.92
C ILE A 26 -6.01 2.79 6.22
N ILE A 27 -5.61 2.20 7.34
CA ILE A 27 -6.24 2.43 8.66
C ILE A 27 -5.44 3.40 9.55
N ALA A 28 -4.17 3.67 9.22
CA ALA A 28 -3.36 4.70 9.86
C ALA A 28 -2.29 5.22 8.89
N THR A 29 -1.97 6.52 8.95
CA THR A 29 -1.01 7.18 8.07
C THR A 29 0.10 7.88 8.84
N ASP A 30 1.19 8.19 8.12
CA ASP A 30 2.21 9.17 8.55
C ASP A 30 2.98 8.80 9.83
N ILE A 31 3.11 7.51 10.12
CA ILE A 31 3.91 7.03 11.24
C ILE A 31 5.39 7.15 10.84
N SER A 32 6.12 8.01 11.53
CA SER A 32 7.55 8.24 11.26
C SER A 32 8.41 7.05 11.68
N ALA A 33 9.29 6.62 10.77
CA ALA A 33 10.35 5.66 11.01
C ALA A 33 11.71 6.33 10.76
N SER A 34 12.79 5.73 11.26
CA SER A 34 14.16 6.26 11.10
C SER A 34 14.59 6.43 9.63
N ASN A 35 13.90 5.75 8.71
CA ASN A 35 14.23 5.68 7.29
C ASN A 35 13.04 5.95 6.36
N GLY A 36 11.90 6.44 6.87
CA GLY A 36 10.73 6.68 6.03
C GLY A 36 9.43 6.83 6.80
N ILE A 37 8.34 6.51 6.12
CA ILE A 37 6.97 6.63 6.64
C ILE A 37 6.27 5.27 6.52
N ILE A 38 5.50 4.92 7.55
CA ILE A 38 4.65 3.73 7.58
C ILE A 38 3.19 4.16 7.44
N HIS A 39 2.47 3.45 6.57
CA HIS A 39 1.00 3.47 6.50
C HIS A 39 0.50 2.05 6.81
N VAL A 40 -0.44 1.95 7.75
CA VAL A 40 -0.98 0.66 8.21
C VAL A 40 -2.18 0.28 7.35
N ILE A 41 -2.26 -0.98 6.95
CA ILE A 41 -3.32 -1.53 6.10
C ILE A 41 -4.07 -2.66 6.80
N ASP A 42 -5.34 -2.85 6.46
CA ASP A 42 -6.22 -3.85 7.06
C ASP A 42 -6.10 -5.26 6.45
N GLN A 43 -5.44 -5.38 5.29
CA GLN A 43 -5.31 -6.63 4.56
C GLN A 43 -3.93 -6.75 3.89
N VAL A 44 -3.39 -7.98 3.84
CA VAL A 44 -2.15 -8.28 3.13
C VAL A 44 -2.33 -8.04 1.62
N LEU A 45 -1.35 -7.38 0.99
CA LEU A 45 -1.31 -7.21 -0.46
C LEU A 45 -0.82 -8.50 -1.14
N LEU A 46 -1.57 -8.96 -2.15
CA LEU A 46 -1.24 -10.14 -2.93
C LEU A 46 -0.55 -9.72 -4.23
N PRO A 47 0.70 -10.19 -4.47
CA PRO A 47 1.33 -10.03 -5.77
C PRO A 47 0.65 -10.95 -6.79
N ILE A 48 0.58 -10.51 -8.05
CA ILE A 48 0.33 -11.42 -9.17
C ILE A 48 1.68 -11.73 -9.82
N ASN A 49 1.91 -13.01 -10.13
CA ASN A 49 3.04 -13.47 -10.93
C ASN A 49 2.60 -13.65 -12.38
#